data_AF-A0A520VQT5-F1
#
_entry.id   AF-A0A520VQT5-F1
#
_cell.length_a   1.000
_cell.length_b   1.000
_cell.length_c   1.000
_cell.angle_alpha   90.00
_cell.angle_beta   90.00
_cell.angle_gamma   90.00
#
_symmetry.space_group_name_H-M   'P 1'
#
loop_
_entity.id
_entity.type
_entity.pdbx_description
1 polymer ?
#
loop_
_entity_poly.entity_id
_entity_poly.type
_entity_poly.pdbx_seq_one_letter_code
_entity_poly.pdbx_strand_id
1 'polypeptide(L)' 'MNEKDLFAPIAGIIIGLVLIISPFLAHVKKSLILLGIVPLWIGAYYIYHLSHNLNKKKSNDEDGS' A
#
# COMPACT_ATOMS: atom_id res chain seq x y z
N MET A 1 -2.33 2.73 18.00
CA MET A 1 -2.42 3.08 16.56
C MET A 1 -3.89 3.04 16.21
N ASN A 2 -4.41 4.06 15.53
CA ASN A 2 -5.78 3.99 15.03
C ASN A 2 -5.78 3.11 13.78
N GLU A 3 -6.57 2.04 13.79
CA GLU A 3 -6.76 1.10 12.68
C GLU A 3 -7.17 1.81 11.37
N LYS A 4 -7.69 3.04 11.51
CA LYS A 4 -8.10 3.96 10.44
C LYS A 4 -6.94 4.40 9.54
N ASP A 5 -5.72 4.54 10.06
CA ASP A 5 -4.55 5.02 9.29
C ASP A 5 -4.00 3.95 8.33
N LEU A 6 -4.27 2.69 8.62
CA LEU A 6 -3.90 1.54 7.80
C LEU A 6 -4.97 1.19 6.75
N PHE A 7 -6.21 1.63 6.95
CA PHE A 7 -7.32 1.28 6.06
C PHE A 7 -7.17 1.89 4.67
N ALA A 8 -6.75 3.16 4.59
CA ALA A 8 -6.52 3.88 3.34
C ALA A 8 -5.47 3.22 2.42
N PRO A 9 -4.24 2.90 2.89
CA PRO A 9 -3.25 2.23 2.06
C PRO A 9 -3.65 0.80 1.68
N ILE A 10 -4.32 0.07 2.57
CA ILE A 10 -4.85 -1.28 2.27
C ILE A 10 -5.89 -1.21 1.15
N ALA A 11 -6.86 -0.30 1.25
CA ALA A 11 -7.87 -0.10 0.20
C ALA A 11 -7.24 0.29 -1.14
N GLY A 12 -6.21 1.15 -1.14
CA GLY A 12 -5.46 1.53 -2.33
C GLY A 12 -4.76 0.33 -3.01
N ILE A 13 -4.14 -0.54 -2.23
CA ILE A 13 -3.50 -1.77 -2.74
C ILE A 13 -4.55 -2.70 -3.36
N ILE A 14 -5.68 -2.91 -2.69
CA ILE A 14 -6.76 -3.78 -3.19
C ILE A 14 -7.29 -3.25 -4.53
N ILE A 15 -7.55 -1.95 -4.64
CA ILE A 15 -8.03 -1.32 -5.88
C ILE A 15 -6.97 -1.46 -6.99
N GLY A 16 -5.69 -1.25 -6.69
CA GLY A 16 -4.59 -1.44 -7.64
C GLY A 16 -4.52 -2.88 -8.16
N LEU A 17 -4.65 -3.86 -7.27
CA LEU A 17 -4.67 -5.28 -7.61
C LEU A 17 -5.84 -5.64 -8.54
N VAL A 18 -7.04 -5.13 -8.24
CA VAL A 18 -8.23 -5.34 -9.07
C VAL A 18 -8.03 -4.75 -10.46
N LEU A 19 -7.44 -3.56 -10.58
CA LEU A 19 -7.15 -2.91 -11.87
C LEU A 19 -6.09 -3.65 -12.70
N ILE A 20 -5.13 -4.33 -12.05
CA ILE A 20 -4.12 -5.15 -12.72
C ILE A 20 -4.71 -6.48 -13.20
N ILE A 21 -5.58 -7.11 -12.39
CA ILE A 21 -6.22 -8.40 -12.70
C ILE A 21 -7.38 -8.24 -13.70
N SER A 22 -8.09 -7.11 -13.67
CA SER A 22 -9.23 -6.80 -14.55
C SER A 22 -8.95 -7.05 -16.05
N PRO A 23 -7.86 -6.55 -16.65
CA PRO A 23 -7.56 -6.79 -18.06
C PRO A 23 -7.24 -8.26 -18.39
N PHE A 24 -6.87 -9.09 -17.41
CA PHE A 24 -6.70 -10.54 -17.60
C PHE A 24 -8.03 -11.28 -17.66
N LEU A 25 -9.06 -10.82 -16.94
CA LEU A 25 -10.37 -11.47 -16.93
C LEU A 25 -11.30 -10.97 -18.06
N ALA A 26 -11.24 -9.67 -18.38
CA ALA A 26 -12.27 -9.03 -19.20
C ALA A 26 -11.80 -8.60 -20.61
N HIS A 27 -10.69 -9.14 -21.14
CA HIS A 27 -10.14 -8.73 -22.45
C HIS A 27 -9.98 -7.20 -22.60
N VAL A 28 -9.82 -6.50 -21.47
CA VAL A 28 -9.74 -5.04 -21.40
C VAL A 28 -8.34 -4.60 -21.85
N LYS A 29 -8.22 -3.37 -22.34
CA LYS A 29 -6.94 -2.82 -22.81
C LYS A 29 -5.88 -2.95 -21.70
N LYS A 30 -4.74 -3.55 -22.05
CA LYS A 30 -3.57 -3.73 -21.16
C LYS A 30 -3.08 -2.41 -20.52
N SER A 31 -3.44 -1.26 -21.10
CA SER A 31 -3.22 0.07 -20.52
C SER A 31 -3.84 0.25 -19.12
N LEU A 32 -4.86 -0.52 -18.73
CA LEU A 32 -5.41 -0.47 -17.35
C LEU A 32 -4.41 -0.96 -16.30
N ILE A 33 -3.47 -1.82 -16.67
CA ILE A 33 -2.41 -2.30 -15.75
C ILE A 33 -1.55 -1.13 -15.27
N LEU A 34 -1.26 -0.19 -16.18
CA LEU A 34 -0.49 1.02 -15.86
C LEU A 34 -1.24 1.90 -14.85
N LEU A 35 -2.57 1.98 -14.97
CA LEU A 35 -3.42 2.68 -14.02
C LEU A 35 -3.41 2.00 -12.63
N GLY A 36 -3.36 0.67 -12.58
CA GLY A 36 -3.30 -0.11 -11.34
C GLY A 36 -1.94 -0.06 -10.64
N ILE A 37 -0.84 0.13 -11.38
CA ILE A 37 0.51 0.27 -10.80
C ILE A 37 0.61 1.50 -9.87
N VAL A 38 -0.05 2.60 -10.22
CA VAL A 38 0.02 3.86 -9.46
C VAL A 38 -0.47 3.72 -8.01
N PRO A 39 -1.72 3.26 -7.74
CA PRO A 39 -2.19 3.05 -6.37
C PRO A 39 -1.44 1.92 -5.66
N LEU A 40 -0.92 0.92 -6.39
CA LEU A 40 -0.07 -0.12 -5.82
C LEU A 40 1.24 0.47 -5.27
N TRP A 41 1.85 1.39 -6.02
CA TRP A 41 3.10 2.06 -5.66
C TRP A 41 2.92 3.02 -4.48
N ILE A 42 1.85 3.82 -4.49
CA ILE A 42 1.47 4.69 -3.36
C ILE A 42 1.21 3.85 -2.09
N GLY A 43 0.46 2.75 -2.21
CA GLY A 43 0.17 1.88 -1.07
C GLY A 43 1.42 1.24 -0.47
N ALA A 44 2.32 0.74 -1.33
CA ALA A 44 3.61 0.18 -0.92
C ALA A 44 4.51 1.23 -0.24
N TYR A 45 4.58 2.44 -0.79
CA TYR A 45 5.33 3.55 -0.17
C TYR A 45 4.79 3.87 1.22
N TYR A 46 3.46 3.92 1.38
CA TYR A 46 2.82 4.22 2.66
C TYR A 46 3.10 3.12 3.70
N ILE A 47 3.05 1.85 3.31
CA ILE A 47 3.40 0.72 4.19
C ILE A 47 4.88 0.78 4.58
N TYR A 48 5.77 1.06 3.62
CA TYR A 48 7.20 1.19 3.90
C TYR A 48 7.50 2.33 4.88
N HIS A 49 6.90 3.50 4.63
CA HIS A 49 7.08 4.66 5.48
C HIS A 49 6.51 4.45 6.89
N LEU A 50 5.36 3.77 6.99
CA LEU A 50 4.75 3.42 8.26
C LEU A 50 5.57 2.36 9.02
N SER A 51 6.05 1.32 8.32
CA SER A 51 6.94 0.31 8.89
C SER A 51 8.24 0.91 9.42
N HIS A 52 8.84 1.85 8.67
CA HIS A 52 10.04 2.57 9.09
C HIS A 52 9.79 3.44 10.33
N ASN A 53 8.66 4.16 10.39
CA ASN A 53 8.28 4.95 11.56
C ASN A 53 7.99 4.08 12.80
N LEU A 54 7.39 2.91 12.62
CA LEU A 54 7.16 1.96 13.72
C LEU A 54 8.47 1.38 14.26
N ASN A 55 9.41 1.06 13.37
CA ASN A 55 10.71 0.55 13.76
C ASN A 55 11.54 1.61 14.53
N LYS A 56 11.46 2.88 14.11
CA LYS A 56 12.09 4.01 14.79
C LYS A 56 11.48 4.32 16.16
N LYS A 57 10.16 4.12 16.32
CA LYS A 57 9.51 4.26 17.62
C LYS A 57 9.98 3.20 18.60
N LYS A 58 10.10 1.94 18.13
CA LYS A 58 10.56 0.82 18.95
C LYS A 58 12.00 1.00 19.45
N SER A 59 12.91 1.54 18.64
CA SER A 59 14.30 1.78 19.07
C SER A 59 14.42 2.86 20.14
N ASN A 60 13.60 3.92 20.08
CA ASN A 60 13.61 4.99 21.09
C ASN A 60 13.06 4.54 22.45
N ASP A 61 12.19 3.51 22.47
CA ASP A 61 11.66 2.95 23.71
C ASP A 61 12.65 1.97 24.37
N GLU A 62 13.58 1.37 23.61
CA GLU A 62 14.60 0.42 24.10
C GLU A 62 15.90 1.11 24.59
N ASP A 63 16.28 2.26 24.05
CA ASP A 63 17.45 3.05 24.50
C ASP A 63 17.16 3.96 25.73
N GLY A 64 15.91 3.99 26.19
CA GLY A 64 15.44 4.86 27.27
C GLY A 64 15.15 4.18 28.62
N SER A 65 15.45 2.88 28.78
CA SER A 65 15.22 2.12 30.02
C SER A 65 16.51 1.76 30.77
#